data_AF-A0A540KQQ1-F1
#
_entry.id   AF-A0A540KQQ1-F1
#
_cell.length_a   1.000
_cell.length_b   1.000
_cell.length_c   1.000
_cell.angle_alpha   90.00
_cell.angle_beta   90.00
_cell.angle_gamma   90.00
#
_symmetry.space_group_name_H-M   'P 1'
#
loop_
_entity.id
_entity.type
_entity.pdbx_description
1 polymer ?
#
loop_
_entity_poly.entity_id
_entity_poly.type
_entity_poly.pdbx_seq_one_letter_code
_entity_poly.pdbx_strand_id
1 'polypeptide(L)'
;MILKLVKQRVEASNEKDLLQMILEGAKSSADYNDLSHNKFIVDNCKTLFFAGHETIASTASWSLMLPAAHPDWQARVPDEVLEICGDKPLNNEMLRKMKLKMVIQEVLRLYAPAVFVTREAFETVTLKNIVIPKGVQLQIQVPFLHQNPDLWGPNAHKFNPERFANGILAACQSPQAYMPFGNGPRICVGRH
;
A
#
# COMPACT_ATOMS: atom_id res chain seq x y z
N MET A 1 16.79 -8.65 -19.91
CA MET A 1 17.08 -9.05 -18.52
C MET A 1 15.94 -9.91 -17.93
N ILE A 2 14.71 -9.39 -17.78
CA ILE A 2 13.57 -10.13 -17.20
C ILE A 2 13.31 -11.47 -17.92
N LEU A 3 13.20 -11.48 -19.25
CA LEU A 3 12.95 -12.72 -20.01
C LEU A 3 14.09 -13.75 -19.87
N LYS A 4 15.32 -13.31 -19.60
CA LYS A 4 16.45 -14.22 -19.33
C LYS A 4 16.27 -14.90 -17.98
N LEU A 5 15.88 -14.14 -16.95
CA LEU A 5 15.54 -14.67 -15.62
C LEU A 5 14.36 -15.64 -15.69
N VAL A 6 13.33 -15.31 -16.48
CA VAL A 6 12.17 -16.19 -16.71
C VAL A 6 12.60 -17.52 -17.32
N LYS A 7 13.43 -17.50 -18.37
CA LYS A 7 13.94 -18.73 -19.00
C LYS A 7 14.73 -19.59 -18.01
N GLN A 8 15.67 -18.99 -17.29
CA GLN A 8 16.46 -19.67 -16.27
C GLN A 8 15.58 -20.27 -15.17
N ARG A 9 14.54 -19.54 -14.75
CA ARG A 9 13.57 -20.01 -13.76
C ARG A 9 12.80 -21.24 -14.24
N VAL A 10 12.25 -21.18 -15.45
CA VAL A 10 11.50 -22.28 -16.07
C VAL A 10 12.35 -23.54 -16.22
N GLU A 11 13.65 -23.38 -16.50
CA GLU A 11 14.61 -24.49 -16.61
C GLU A 11 15.03 -25.08 -15.25
N ALA A 12 15.08 -24.26 -14.19
CA ALA A 12 15.67 -24.65 -12.91
C ALA A 12 14.67 -25.25 -11.89
N SER A 13 13.47 -24.67 -11.73
CA SER A 13 12.54 -25.08 -10.68
C SER A 13 11.15 -24.49 -10.86
N ASN A 14 10.12 -25.21 -10.41
CA ASN A 14 8.72 -24.84 -10.51
C ASN A 14 8.13 -24.56 -9.11
N GLU A 15 8.69 -23.59 -8.37
CA GLU A 15 8.12 -23.22 -7.06
C GLU A 15 6.87 -22.37 -7.26
N LYS A 16 5.92 -22.53 -6.34
CA LYS A 16 4.70 -21.73 -6.32
C LYS A 16 5.02 -20.34 -5.73
N ASP A 17 5.37 -19.42 -6.61
CA ASP A 17 5.58 -18.02 -6.30
C ASP A 17 4.76 -17.09 -7.24
N LEU A 18 4.88 -15.79 -7.02
CA LEU A 18 4.18 -14.79 -7.82
C LEU A 18 4.60 -14.80 -9.30
N LEU A 19 5.87 -15.12 -9.59
CA LEU A 19 6.35 -15.20 -10.96
C LEU A 19 5.68 -16.39 -11.67
N GLN A 20 5.59 -17.53 -11.02
CA GLN A 20 4.90 -18.70 -11.53
C GLN A 20 3.42 -18.40 -11.83
N MET A 21 2.73 -17.67 -10.96
CA MET A 21 1.34 -17.23 -11.22
C MET A 21 1.22 -16.33 -12.45
N ILE A 22 2.19 -15.44 -12.70
CA ILE A 22 2.21 -14.59 -13.91
C ILE A 22 2.41 -15.45 -15.17
N LEU A 23 3.30 -16.46 -15.10
CA LEU A 23 3.54 -17.37 -16.22
C LEU A 23 2.29 -18.21 -16.54
N GLU A 24 1.56 -18.67 -15.52
CA GLU A 24 0.31 -19.40 -15.68
C GLU A 24 -0.80 -18.49 -16.25
N GLY A 25 -0.91 -17.25 -15.78
CA GLY A 25 -1.85 -16.26 -16.32
C GLY A 25 -1.56 -15.86 -17.77
N ALA A 26 -0.28 -15.84 -18.17
CA ALA A 26 0.08 -15.63 -19.57
C ALA A 26 -0.43 -16.78 -20.44
N LYS A 27 -0.29 -18.04 -19.99
CA LYS A 27 -0.69 -19.25 -20.73
C LYS A 27 -2.21 -19.46 -20.82
N SER A 28 -2.97 -18.99 -19.84
CA SER A 28 -4.43 -19.18 -19.80
C SER A 28 -5.21 -18.27 -20.76
N SER A 29 -4.54 -17.26 -21.32
CA SER A 29 -5.14 -16.30 -22.24
C SER A 29 -4.98 -16.80 -23.68
N ALA A 30 -5.96 -17.57 -24.17
CA ALA A 30 -5.94 -18.22 -25.49
C ALA A 30 -5.76 -17.25 -26.68
N ASP A 31 -5.98 -15.95 -26.47
CA ASP A 31 -5.90 -14.90 -27.50
C ASP A 31 -4.49 -14.28 -27.67
N TYR A 32 -3.51 -14.70 -26.86
CA TYR A 32 -2.17 -14.13 -26.93
C TYR A 32 -1.21 -14.96 -27.83
N ASN A 33 -0.60 -14.28 -28.80
CA ASN A 33 0.60 -14.78 -29.47
C ASN A 33 1.84 -14.66 -28.56
N ASP A 34 2.96 -15.27 -28.97
CA ASP A 34 4.17 -15.34 -28.15
C ASP A 34 4.77 -13.96 -27.80
N LEU A 35 4.60 -12.96 -28.67
CA LEU A 35 4.97 -11.56 -28.42
C LEU A 35 4.12 -10.94 -27.31
N SER A 36 2.80 -11.20 -27.31
CA SER A 36 1.89 -10.72 -26.28
C SER A 36 2.05 -11.44 -24.93
N HIS A 37 2.43 -12.72 -24.91
CA HIS A 37 2.81 -13.43 -23.68
C HIS A 37 4.06 -12.80 -23.03
N ASN A 38 5.12 -12.60 -23.81
CA ASN A 38 6.35 -11.99 -23.31
C ASN A 38 6.10 -10.57 -22.80
N LYS A 39 5.29 -9.79 -23.51
CA LYS A 39 4.87 -8.45 -23.08
C LYS A 39 4.09 -8.50 -21.76
N PHE A 40 3.09 -9.38 -21.65
CA PHE A 40 2.32 -9.56 -20.42
C PHE A 40 3.22 -9.88 -19.22
N ILE A 41 4.15 -10.83 -19.38
CA ILE A 41 5.09 -11.22 -18.32
C ILE A 41 5.97 -10.03 -17.93
N VAL A 42 6.59 -9.37 -18.90
CA VAL A 42 7.51 -8.25 -18.64
C VAL A 42 6.78 -7.09 -17.97
N ASP A 43 5.59 -6.72 -18.44
CA ASP A 43 4.84 -5.57 -17.94
C ASP A 43 4.33 -5.82 -16.51
N ASN A 44 3.84 -7.04 -16.20
CA ASN A 44 3.44 -7.40 -14.84
C ASN A 44 4.64 -7.46 -13.89
N CYS A 45 5.76 -8.09 -14.29
CA CYS A 45 6.96 -8.13 -13.47
C CYS A 45 7.50 -6.73 -13.15
N LYS A 46 7.55 -5.84 -14.15
CA LYS A 46 7.95 -4.43 -13.94
C LYS A 46 7.01 -3.71 -12.99
N THR A 47 5.71 -3.85 -13.19
CA THR A 47 4.69 -3.18 -12.37
C THR A 47 4.78 -3.61 -10.92
N LEU A 48 4.88 -4.92 -10.66
CA LEU A 48 4.96 -5.47 -9.31
C LEU A 48 6.28 -5.12 -8.63
N PHE A 49 7.40 -5.18 -9.36
CA PHE A 49 8.69 -4.76 -8.83
C PHE A 49 8.67 -3.29 -8.43
N PHE A 50 8.24 -2.40 -9.32
CA PHE A 50 8.20 -0.97 -9.03
C PHE A 50 7.24 -0.65 -7.88
N ALA A 51 6.00 -1.17 -7.94
CA ALA A 51 4.99 -0.93 -6.93
C ALA A 51 5.42 -1.47 -5.56
N GLY A 52 6.02 -2.67 -5.50
CA GLY A 52 6.46 -3.30 -4.26
C GLY A 52 7.80 -2.80 -3.74
N HIS A 53 8.65 -2.20 -4.56
CA HIS A 53 9.96 -1.71 -4.12
C HIS A 53 9.87 -0.31 -3.54
N GLU A 54 9.47 0.68 -4.34
CA GLU A 54 9.55 2.09 -3.96
C GLU A 54 8.60 2.43 -2.80
N THR A 55 7.38 1.90 -2.84
CA THR A 55 6.37 2.20 -1.81
C THR A 55 6.73 1.58 -0.45
N ILE A 56 7.26 0.35 -0.46
CA ILE A 56 7.69 -0.35 0.76
C ILE A 56 8.95 0.31 1.31
N ALA A 57 9.93 0.63 0.46
CA ALA A 57 11.14 1.31 0.89
C ALA A 57 10.82 2.62 1.62
N SER A 58 9.99 3.48 1.03
CA SER A 58 9.54 4.72 1.68
C SER A 58 8.83 4.45 3.01
N THR A 59 7.86 3.53 3.04
CA THR A 59 7.10 3.21 4.25
C THR A 59 8.00 2.67 5.36
N ALA A 60 8.94 1.78 5.02
CA ALA A 60 9.89 1.21 5.96
C ALA A 60 10.84 2.27 6.53
N SER A 61 11.38 3.16 5.68
CA SER A 61 12.22 4.27 6.13
C SER A 61 11.51 5.16 7.15
N TRP A 62 10.26 5.57 6.88
CA TRP A 62 9.48 6.37 7.82
C TRP A 62 9.06 5.59 9.06
N SER A 63 8.80 4.28 8.94
CA SER A 63 8.47 3.40 10.08
C SER A 63 9.65 3.19 11.03
N LEU A 64 10.88 3.39 10.57
CA LEU A 64 12.07 3.42 11.43
C LEU A 64 12.33 4.84 11.98
N MET A 65 12.23 5.84 11.12
CA MET A 65 12.60 7.22 11.49
C MET A 65 11.61 7.86 12.47
N LEU A 66 10.30 7.64 12.31
CA LEU A 66 9.30 8.25 13.19
C LEU A 66 9.40 7.75 14.64
N PRO A 67 9.45 6.43 14.92
CA PRO A 67 9.72 5.95 16.26
C PRO A 67 11.06 6.45 16.81
N ALA A 68 12.13 6.49 16.01
CA ALA A 68 13.43 7.02 16.47
C ALA A 68 13.37 8.50 16.90
N ALA A 69 12.44 9.28 16.34
CA ALA A 69 12.18 10.66 16.74
C ALA A 69 11.19 10.79 17.93
N HIS A 70 10.57 9.69 18.38
CA HIS A 70 9.57 9.64 19.44
C HIS A 70 9.95 8.55 20.47
N PRO A 71 10.74 8.89 21.51
CA PRO A 71 11.32 7.91 22.43
C PRO A 71 10.29 7.00 23.13
N ASP A 72 9.09 7.52 23.37
CA ASP A 72 7.97 6.76 23.92
C ASP A 72 7.56 5.61 22.99
N TRP A 73 7.48 5.86 21.68
CA TRP A 73 7.22 4.83 20.69
C TRP A 73 8.43 3.94 20.44
N GLN A 74 9.65 4.50 20.44
CA GLN A 74 10.87 3.71 20.27
C GLN A 74 11.01 2.62 21.34
N ALA A 75 10.66 2.93 22.60
CA ALA A 75 10.70 1.97 23.71
C ALA A 75 9.57 0.92 23.65
N ARG A 76 8.37 1.32 23.20
CA ARG A 76 7.20 0.41 23.14
C ARG A 76 7.35 -0.72 22.12
N VAL A 77 8.06 -0.49 21.01
CA VAL A 77 8.16 -1.49 19.93
C VAL A 77 8.91 -2.75 20.38
N PRO A 78 10.13 -2.67 20.96
CA PRO A 78 10.82 -3.86 21.48
C PRO A 78 10.05 -4.56 22.59
N ASP A 79 9.46 -3.81 23.52
CA ASP A 79 8.70 -4.38 24.64
C ASP A 79 7.53 -5.24 24.15
N GLU A 80 6.77 -4.75 23.16
CA GLU A 80 5.66 -5.50 22.57
C GLU A 80 6.13 -6.77 21.85
N VAL A 81 7.24 -6.69 21.10
CA VAL A 81 7.80 -7.84 20.41
C VAL A 81 8.24 -8.90 21.41
N LEU A 82 8.91 -8.51 22.50
CA LEU A 82 9.33 -9.42 23.56
C LEU A 82 8.13 -10.06 24.27
N GLU A 83 7.08 -9.28 24.56
CA GLU A 83 5.85 -9.78 25.20
C GLU A 83 5.13 -10.82 24.33
N ILE A 84 5.01 -10.58 23.02
CA ILE A 84 4.23 -11.43 22.11
C ILE A 84 5.04 -12.63 21.60
N CYS A 85 6.30 -12.41 21.24
CA CYS A 85 7.13 -13.44 20.61
C CYS A 85 7.96 -14.22 21.64
N GLY A 86 8.44 -13.57 22.71
CA GLY A 86 9.49 -14.12 23.56
C GLY A 86 10.67 -14.59 22.71
N ASP A 87 11.11 -15.84 22.93
CA ASP A 87 12.19 -16.47 22.15
C ASP A 87 11.70 -17.27 20.92
N LYS A 88 10.41 -17.20 20.58
CA LYS A 88 9.84 -17.98 19.48
C LYS A 88 10.02 -17.26 18.14
N PRO A 89 10.20 -18.01 17.04
CA PRO A 89 10.22 -17.42 15.70
C PRO A 89 8.88 -16.74 15.39
N LEU A 90 8.97 -15.58 14.74
CA LEU A 90 7.82 -14.78 14.34
C LEU A 90 6.89 -15.58 13.41
N ASN A 91 5.58 -15.44 13.62
CA ASN A 91 4.57 -16.03 12.75
C ASN A 91 3.38 -15.09 12.54
N ASN A 92 2.49 -15.45 11.62
CA ASN A 92 1.33 -14.64 11.24
C ASN A 92 0.34 -14.39 12.39
N GLU A 93 0.20 -15.31 13.34
CA GLU A 93 -0.68 -15.12 14.50
C GLU A 93 -0.11 -14.08 15.46
N MET A 94 1.20 -14.12 15.69
CA MET A 94 1.91 -13.12 16.50
C MET A 94 1.82 -11.73 15.88
N LEU A 95 2.07 -11.61 14.58
CA LEU A 95 1.96 -10.34 13.84
C LEU A 95 0.57 -9.69 13.98
N ARG A 96 -0.51 -10.50 13.99
CA ARG A 96 -1.88 -9.98 14.15
C ARG A 96 -2.14 -9.39 15.54
N LYS A 97 -1.45 -9.88 16.57
CA LYS A 97 -1.55 -9.43 17.96
C LYS A 97 -0.79 -8.13 18.22
N MET A 98 0.24 -7.84 17.41
CA MET A 98 1.03 -6.61 17.55
C MET A 98 0.20 -5.35 17.29
N LYS A 99 0.28 -4.39 18.20
CA LYS A 99 -0.25 -3.03 18.07
C LYS A 99 0.70 -2.14 17.28
N LEU A 100 1.92 -2.59 16.98
CA LEU A 100 2.86 -1.94 16.05
C LEU A 100 2.24 -1.61 14.69
N LYS A 101 1.21 -2.34 14.27
CA LYS A 101 0.41 -2.00 13.07
C LYS A 101 -0.11 -0.56 13.11
N MET A 102 -0.38 0.01 14.28
CA MET A 102 -0.79 1.41 14.45
C MET A 102 0.30 2.39 14.01
N VAL A 103 1.57 2.08 14.29
CA VAL A 103 2.71 2.88 13.82
C VAL A 103 2.74 2.88 12.29
N ILE A 104 2.57 1.72 11.67
CA ILE A 104 2.53 1.60 10.21
C ILE A 104 1.34 2.39 9.63
N GLN A 105 0.14 2.31 10.24
CA GLN A 105 -1.00 3.11 9.78
C GLN A 105 -0.74 4.63 9.89
N GLU A 106 -0.13 5.07 10.99
CA GLU A 106 0.17 6.51 11.19
C GLU A 106 1.29 7.00 10.27
N VAL A 107 2.29 6.15 9.98
CA VAL A 107 3.31 6.40 8.95
C VAL A 107 2.65 6.57 7.59
N LEU A 108 1.78 5.63 7.20
CA LEU A 108 1.06 5.68 5.93
C LEU A 108 0.12 6.89 5.84
N ARG A 109 -0.39 7.38 6.96
CA ARG A 109 -1.19 8.61 7.02
C ARG A 109 -0.34 9.86 6.77
N LEU A 110 0.77 10.01 7.49
CA LEU A 110 1.59 11.22 7.41
C LEU A 110 2.44 11.26 6.14
N TYR A 111 2.95 10.11 5.71
CA TYR A 111 3.93 9.95 4.64
C TYR A 111 3.51 8.86 3.66
N ALA A 112 2.27 8.95 3.16
CA ALA A 112 1.76 8.07 2.12
C ALA A 112 2.69 8.08 0.88
N PRO A 113 3.25 6.93 0.44
CA PRO A 113 4.11 6.90 -0.73
C PRO A 113 3.38 7.32 -2.03
N ALA A 114 2.10 6.96 -2.14
CA ALA A 114 1.23 7.40 -3.24
C ALA A 114 0.58 8.75 -2.89
N VAL A 115 1.20 9.84 -3.35
CA VAL A 115 0.79 11.22 -2.99
C VAL A 115 -0.51 11.70 -3.65
N PHE A 116 -0.90 11.11 -4.78
CA PHE A 116 -2.20 11.41 -5.41
C PHE A 116 -2.78 10.19 -6.13
N VAL A 117 -4.09 10.21 -6.33
CA VAL A 117 -4.77 9.31 -7.28
C VAL A 117 -5.49 10.11 -8.35
N THR A 118 -5.40 9.66 -9.60
CA THR A 118 -5.98 10.37 -10.76
C THR A 118 -7.19 9.62 -11.31
N ARG A 119 -8.21 10.36 -11.76
CA ARG A 119 -9.34 9.89 -12.55
C ARG A 119 -9.56 10.82 -13.73
N GLU A 120 -10.07 10.29 -14.83
CA GLU A 120 -10.57 11.10 -15.94
C GLU A 120 -12.09 10.98 -15.99
N ALA A 121 -12.77 12.10 -16.18
CA ALA A 121 -14.21 12.12 -16.39
C ALA A 121 -14.51 11.65 -17.83
N PHE A 122 -14.99 10.43 -18.02
CA PHE A 122 -15.35 9.92 -19.37
C PHE A 122 -16.67 10.48 -19.90
N GLU A 123 -17.45 11.11 -19.03
CA GLU A 123 -18.65 11.88 -19.34
C GLU A 123 -18.71 13.10 -18.41
N THR A 124 -19.56 14.07 -18.74
CA THR A 124 -19.77 15.22 -17.85
C THR A 124 -20.50 14.75 -16.60
N VAL A 125 -19.87 14.93 -15.44
CA VAL A 125 -20.42 14.51 -14.13
C VAL A 125 -20.60 15.72 -13.22
N THR A 126 -21.63 15.69 -12.38
CA THR A 126 -21.83 16.72 -11.34
C THR A 126 -21.52 16.13 -9.98
N LEU A 127 -20.50 16.65 -9.30
CA LEU A 127 -20.15 16.30 -7.93
C LEU A 127 -20.60 17.42 -7.00
N LYS A 128 -21.63 17.15 -6.19
CA LYS A 128 -22.33 18.17 -5.39
C LYS A 128 -22.81 19.33 -6.29
N ASN A 129 -22.20 20.50 -6.19
CA ASN A 129 -22.50 21.71 -6.97
C ASN A 129 -21.43 22.02 -8.03
N ILE A 130 -20.50 21.10 -8.29
CA ILE A 130 -19.41 21.28 -9.25
C ILE A 130 -19.66 20.42 -10.47
N VAL A 131 -19.76 21.05 -11.64
CA VAL A 131 -19.84 20.36 -12.94
C VAL A 131 -18.43 20.10 -13.45
N ILE A 132 -18.15 18.83 -13.74
CA ILE A 132 -16.86 18.35 -14.25
C ILE A 132 -17.08 17.87 -15.67
N PRO A 133 -16.62 18.62 -16.69
CA PRO A 133 -16.75 18.22 -18.08
C PRO A 133 -16.03 16.91 -18.41
N LYS A 134 -16.52 16.22 -19.45
CA LYS A 134 -15.81 15.10 -20.07
C LYS A 134 -14.36 15.48 -20.44
N GLY A 135 -13.42 14.57 -20.19
CA GLY A 135 -11.99 14.70 -20.47
C GLY A 135 -11.20 15.38 -19.35
N VAL A 136 -11.85 15.94 -18.33
CA VAL A 136 -11.16 16.56 -17.20
C VAL A 136 -10.51 15.50 -16.31
N GLN A 137 -9.24 15.73 -15.95
CA GLN A 137 -8.53 14.93 -14.97
C GLN A 137 -8.76 15.46 -13.55
N LEU A 138 -9.21 14.57 -12.68
CA LEU A 138 -9.39 14.79 -11.25
C LEU A 138 -8.21 14.17 -10.51
N GLN A 139 -7.54 14.94 -9.67
CA GLN A 139 -6.49 14.44 -8.79
C GLN A 139 -6.93 14.61 -7.33
N ILE A 140 -6.94 13.50 -6.59
CA ILE A 140 -7.18 13.50 -5.15
C ILE A 140 -5.82 13.49 -4.47
N GLN A 141 -5.50 14.57 -3.76
CA GLN A 141 -4.25 14.72 -3.02
C GLN A 141 -4.34 13.97 -1.68
N VAL A 142 -3.64 12.85 -1.57
CA VAL A 142 -3.71 11.94 -0.43
C VAL A 142 -3.19 12.59 0.86
N PRO A 143 -2.00 13.23 0.88
CA PRO A 143 -1.48 13.88 2.09
C PRO A 143 -2.39 14.97 2.63
N PHE A 144 -3.03 15.74 1.74
CA PHE A 144 -3.94 16.81 2.16
C PHE A 144 -5.18 16.26 2.86
N LEU A 145 -5.72 15.16 2.34
CA LEU A 145 -6.84 14.47 2.96
C LEU A 145 -6.45 13.82 4.29
N HIS A 146 -5.25 13.22 4.35
CA HIS A 146 -4.73 12.52 5.52
C HIS A 146 -4.30 13.44 6.65
N GLN A 147 -4.03 14.71 6.36
CA GLN A 147 -3.58 15.70 7.34
C GLN A 147 -4.57 16.85 7.52
N ASN A 148 -5.79 16.75 6.96
CA ASN A 148 -6.83 17.76 7.15
C ASN A 148 -7.31 17.78 8.63
N PRO A 149 -7.14 18.89 9.36
CA PRO A 149 -7.60 19.00 10.75
C PRO A 149 -9.10 18.82 10.97
N ASP A 150 -9.94 19.11 9.96
CA ASP A 150 -11.38 18.89 10.06
C ASP A 150 -11.71 17.40 10.16
N LEU A 151 -10.89 16.54 9.53
CA LEU A 151 -11.09 15.09 9.51
C LEU A 151 -10.32 14.37 10.62
N TRP A 152 -9.12 14.85 10.94
CA TRP A 152 -8.14 14.20 11.83
C TRP A 152 -7.92 14.93 13.17
N GLY A 153 -8.61 16.05 13.39
CA GLY A 153 -8.50 16.87 14.58
C GLY A 153 -7.31 17.84 14.58
N PRO A 154 -7.18 18.69 15.61
CA PRO A 154 -6.23 19.81 15.65
C PRO A 154 -4.75 19.38 15.63
N ASN A 155 -4.47 18.11 15.96
CA ASN A 155 -3.13 17.53 15.94
C ASN A 155 -2.86 16.71 14.67
N ALA A 156 -3.61 16.89 13.57
CA ALA A 156 -3.50 16.11 12.34
C ALA A 156 -2.07 15.97 11.79
N HIS A 157 -1.20 16.97 11.98
CA HIS A 157 0.18 16.94 11.51
C HIS A 157 1.15 16.22 12.46
N LYS A 158 0.70 15.84 13.66
CA LYS A 158 1.53 15.15 14.66
C LYS A 158 1.46 13.63 14.46
N PHE A 159 2.60 12.98 14.67
CA PHE A 159 2.68 11.53 14.78
C PHE A 159 2.00 11.06 16.06
N ASN A 160 0.87 10.37 15.91
CA ASN A 160 0.10 9.82 17.01
C ASN A 160 -0.52 8.47 16.61
N PRO A 161 0.22 7.35 16.77
CA PRO A 161 -0.31 6.02 16.46
C PRO A 161 -1.56 5.63 17.25
N GLU A 162 -1.80 6.20 18.45
CA GLU A 162 -3.01 5.91 19.26
C GLU A 162 -4.32 6.26 18.53
N ARG A 163 -4.28 7.08 17.47
CA ARG A 163 -5.46 7.30 16.61
C ARG A 163 -6.07 6.00 16.09
N PHE A 164 -5.23 5.00 15.88
CA PHE A 164 -5.64 3.70 15.33
C PHE A 164 -5.92 2.65 16.40
N ALA A 165 -5.94 3.01 17.69
CA ALA A 165 -6.21 2.08 18.80
C ALA A 165 -7.53 1.34 18.67
N ASN A 166 -8.55 2.03 18.16
CA ASN A 166 -9.89 1.48 17.91
C ASN A 166 -10.10 1.05 16.44
N GLY A 167 -9.01 0.89 15.69
CA GLY A 167 -9.00 0.52 14.28
C GLY A 167 -9.20 1.70 13.31
N ILE A 168 -8.98 1.42 12.03
CA ILE A 168 -9.00 2.42 10.94
C ILE A 168 -10.35 3.15 10.83
N LEU A 169 -11.47 2.45 11.04
CA LEU A 169 -12.81 3.03 10.93
C LEU A 169 -13.12 4.07 12.01
N ALA A 170 -12.39 4.03 13.13
CA ALA A 170 -12.55 4.98 14.23
C ALA A 170 -11.46 6.07 14.25
N ALA A 171 -10.51 6.05 13.31
CA ALA A 171 -9.31 6.88 13.36
C ALA A 171 -9.54 8.35 12.95
N CYS A 172 -10.61 8.63 12.20
CA CYS A 172 -10.96 9.96 11.72
C CYS A 172 -12.48 10.09 11.49
N GLN A 173 -12.94 11.32 11.27
CA GLN A 173 -14.38 11.61 11.12
C GLN A 173 -15.02 10.88 9.91
N SER A 174 -14.27 10.72 8.82
CA SER A 174 -14.71 9.99 7.63
C SER A 174 -13.70 8.89 7.32
N PRO A 175 -14.02 7.60 7.53
CA PRO A 175 -13.08 6.50 7.28
C PRO A 175 -12.51 6.47 5.87
N GLN A 176 -13.26 6.96 4.88
CA GLN A 176 -12.84 7.05 3.48
C GLN A 176 -11.72 8.08 3.27
N ALA A 177 -11.51 9.00 4.21
CA ALA A 177 -10.40 9.94 4.21
C ALA A 177 -9.06 9.23 4.42
N TYR A 178 -9.06 8.11 5.14
CA TYR A 178 -7.88 7.26 5.26
C TYR A 178 -7.76 6.32 4.05
N MET A 179 -6.97 6.75 3.07
CA MET A 179 -6.82 6.08 1.77
C MET A 179 -5.38 5.85 1.30
N PRO A 180 -4.45 5.34 2.15
CA PRO A 180 -3.06 5.11 1.75
C PRO A 180 -2.91 4.10 0.60
N PHE A 181 -3.91 3.24 0.42
CA PHE A 181 -3.98 2.24 -0.65
C PHE A 181 -5.00 2.59 -1.74
N GLY A 182 -5.55 3.80 -1.70
CA GLY A 182 -6.70 4.20 -2.52
C GLY A 182 -8.02 3.56 -2.06
N ASN A 183 -9.07 3.77 -2.85
CA ASN A 183 -10.43 3.27 -2.58
C ASN A 183 -11.08 2.75 -3.88
N GLY A 184 -12.07 1.87 -3.72
CA GLY A 184 -12.91 1.38 -4.82
C GLY A 184 -12.22 0.38 -5.76
N PRO A 185 -12.64 0.28 -7.04
CA PRO A 185 -12.20 -0.76 -7.97
C PRO A 185 -10.70 -0.74 -8.33
N ARG A 186 -9.99 0.33 -7.98
CA ARG A 186 -8.54 0.50 -8.24
C ARG A 186 -7.75 0.59 -6.94
N ILE A 187 -8.27 -0.01 -5.87
CA ILE A 187 -7.55 -0.16 -4.59
C ILE A 187 -6.28 -0.99 -4.81
N CYS A 188 -5.22 -0.66 -4.08
CA CYS A 188 -3.96 -1.38 -4.17
C CYS A 188 -4.15 -2.87 -3.87
N VAL A 189 -3.66 -3.73 -4.78
CA VAL A 189 -3.72 -5.18 -4.63
C VAL A 189 -2.71 -5.71 -3.60
N GLY A 190 -1.66 -4.94 -3.30
CA GLY A 190 -0.58 -5.30 -2.35
C GLY A 190 -0.79 -4.80 -0.92
N ARG A 191 -2.02 -4.48 -0.50
CA ARG A 191 -2.32 -3.88 0.83
C ARG A 191 -2.29 -4.86 2.01
N HIS A 192 -2.04 -6.15 1.78
CA HIS A 192 -2.30 -7.26 2.71
C HIS A 192 -1.06 -7.76 3.41
#